data_AF-A0A6N2E9C5-F1
#
_entry.id   AF-A0A6N2E9C5-F1
#
_cell.length_a   1.000
_cell.length_b   1.000
_cell.length_c   1.000
_cell.angle_alpha   90.00
_cell.angle_beta   90.00
_cell.angle_gamma   90.00
#
_symmetry.space_group_name_H-M   'P 1'
#
loop_
_entity.id
_entity.type
_entity.pdbx_description
1 polymer ?
#
loop_
_entity_poly.entity_id
_entity_poly.type
_entity_poly.pdbx_seq_one_letter_code
_entity_poly.pdbx_strand_id
1 'polypeptide(L)' 'MQTGLEVNSKDLAQRAESLIRHSSNRYLTTVRIAFRAKQRRFDDFDGLLDDSMIKPVQRAIVELSDEQDQPALLPG' A
#
# COMPACT_ATOMS: atom_id res chain seq x y z
N MET A 1 22.73 -8.33 3.34
CA MET A 1 21.91 -8.67 2.15
C MET A 1 20.48 -8.32 2.53
N GLN A 2 19.94 -7.23 1.98
CA GLN A 2 18.59 -6.77 2.33
C GLN A 2 17.59 -7.76 1.75
N THR A 3 16.87 -8.45 2.62
CA THR A 3 15.80 -9.38 2.27
C THR A 3 14.69 -8.57 1.60
N GLY A 4 14.57 -8.65 0.28
CA GLY A 4 13.33 -8.23 -0.38
C GLY A 4 12.20 -9.00 0.26
N LEU A 5 11.32 -8.31 0.99
CA LEU A 5 10.15 -8.91 1.63
C LEU A 5 9.33 -9.57 0.52
N GLU A 6 9.37 -10.90 0.42
CA GLU A 6 8.42 -11.63 -0.40
C GLU A 6 7.01 -11.32 0.13
N VAL A 7 6.26 -10.54 -0.64
CA VAL A 7 4.87 -10.24 -0.31
C VAL A 7 4.07 -11.51 -0.48
N ASN A 8 3.63 -12.09 0.64
CA ASN A 8 2.77 -13.26 0.64
C ASN A 8 1.42 -12.90 -0.01
N SER A 9 1.04 -13.60 -1.08
CA SER A 9 -0.19 -13.34 -1.83
C SER A 9 -1.46 -13.41 -0.97
N LYS A 10 -1.50 -14.30 0.03
CA LYS A 10 -2.64 -14.44 0.94
C LYS A 10 -2.75 -13.24 1.88
N ASP A 11 -1.64 -12.79 2.45
CA ASP A 11 -1.59 -11.59 3.31
C ASP A 11 -2.01 -10.35 2.51
N LEU A 12 -1.47 -10.19 1.30
CA LEU A 12 -1.85 -9.09 0.41
C LEU A 12 -3.34 -9.08 0.09
N ALA A 13 -3.93 -10.25 -0.20
CA ALA A 13 -5.36 -10.37 -0.46
C ALA A 13 -6.19 -9.99 0.77
N GLN A 14 -5.79 -10.42 1.97
CA GLN A 14 -6.47 -10.08 3.22
C GLN A 14 -6.41 -8.57 3.52
N ARG A 15 -5.25 -7.94 3.29
CA ARG A 15 -5.09 -6.48 3.42
C ARG A 15 -5.97 -5.72 2.44
N ALA A 16 -5.99 -6.13 1.18
CA ALA A 16 -6.87 -5.54 0.17
C ALA A 16 -8.36 -5.70 0.53
N GLU A 17 -8.76 -6.88 1.02
CA GLU A 17 -10.13 -7.13 1.49
C GLU A 17 -10.48 -6.24 2.68
N SER A 18 -9.57 -6.07 3.64
CA SER A 18 -9.76 -5.18 4.80
C SER A 18 -10.04 -3.75 4.37
N LEU A 19 -9.23 -3.20 3.46
CA LEU A 19 -9.42 -1.85 2.90
C LEU A 19 -10.79 -1.66 2.23
N ILE A 20 -11.26 -2.70 1.53
CA ILE A 20 -12.57 -2.68 0.87
C ILE A 20 -13.72 -2.81 1.87
N ARG A 21 -13.56 -3.61 2.94
CA ARG A 21 -14.58 -3.81 3.98
C ARG A 21 -14.80 -2.60 4.88
N HIS A 22 -13.73 -1.87 5.22
CA HIS A 22 -13.82 -0.67 6.06
C HIS A 22 -14.21 0.59 5.28
N SER A 23 -14.24 0.52 3.94
CA SER A 23 -14.61 1.65 3.11
C SER A 23 -16.11 1.79 2.94
N SER A 24 -16.61 3.01 3.12
CA SER A 24 -17.96 3.41 2.72
C SER A 24 -18.13 3.55 1.21
N ASN A 25 -17.03 3.62 0.45
CA ASN A 25 -17.04 3.74 -1.01
C ASN A 25 -15.88 2.95 -1.65
N ARG A 26 -16.21 1.77 -2.17
CA ARG A 26 -15.25 0.85 -2.79
C ARG A 26 -14.55 1.44 -4.02
N TYR A 27 -15.26 2.26 -4.80
CA TYR A 27 -14.66 2.93 -5.97
C TYR A 27 -13.55 3.88 -5.53
N LEU A 28 -13.82 4.73 -4.54
CA LEU A 28 -12.83 5.66 -4.01
C LEU A 28 -11.61 4.94 -3.42
N THR A 29 -11.81 3.79 -2.76
CA THR A 29 -10.69 2.96 -2.27
C THR A 29 -9.80 2.48 -3.42
N THR A 30 -10.37 1.94 -4.49
CA THR A 30 -9.59 1.49 -5.66
C THR A 30 -8.83 2.65 -6.30
N VAL A 31 -9.45 3.82 -6.43
CA VAL A 31 -8.79 5.03 -6.95
C VAL A 31 -7.62 5.46 -6.05
N ARG A 32 -7.80 5.44 -4.73
CA ARG A 32 -6.73 5.77 -3.77
C ARG A 32 -5.53 4.82 -3.88
N ILE A 33 -5.79 3.50 -3.98
CA ILE A 33 -4.73 2.49 -4.18
C ILE A 33 -3.97 2.77 -5.48
N ALA A 34 -4.69 3.00 -6.58
CA ALA A 34 -4.09 3.28 -7.89
C ALA A 34 -3.27 4.58 -7.89
N PHE A 35 -3.78 5.64 -7.24
CA PHE A 35 -3.07 6.91 -7.12
C PHE A 35 -1.77 6.77 -6.34
N ARG A 36 -1.79 6.11 -5.17
CA ARG A 36 -0.60 5.83 -4.37
C ARG A 36 0.42 4.99 -5.14
N ALA A 37 -0.03 3.94 -5.82
CA ALA A 37 0.85 3.08 -6.64
C ALA A 37 1.51 3.86 -7.78
N LYS A 38 0.76 4.78 -8.43
CA LYS A 38 1.30 5.65 -9.47
C LYS A 38 2.36 6.59 -8.89
N GLN A 39 2.11 7.21 -7.74
CA GLN A 39 3.08 8.07 -7.06
C GLN A 39 4.38 7.33 -6.74
N ARG A 40 4.29 6.11 -6.17
CA ARG A 40 5.48 5.27 -5.89
C ARG A 40 6.30 4.98 -7.14
N ARG A 41 5.64 4.70 -8.27
CA ARG A 41 6.35 4.49 -9.54
C ARG A 41 7.13 5.72 -10.01
N PHE A 42 6.70 6.93 -9.67
CA PHE A 42 7.46 8.16 -9.94
C PHE A 42 8.56 8.39 -8.90
N ASP A 43 8.25 8.18 -7.61
CA ASP A 43 9.25 8.33 -6.53
C ASP A 43 10.43 7.35 -6.69
N ASP A 44 10.14 6.09 -7.08
CA ASP A 44 11.15 5.06 -7.35
C ASP A 44 11.97 5.40 -8.62
N PHE A 45 11.43 6.20 -9.55
CA PHE A 45 12.12 6.68 -10.75
C PHE A 45 13.08 7.84 -10.45
N ASP A 46 12.72 8.71 -9.49
CA ASP A 46 13.50 9.91 -9.13
C ASP A 46 14.61 9.64 -8.09
N GLY A 47 14.65 8.47 -7.45
CA GLY A 47 15.62 8.20 -6.39
C GLY A 47 15.98 6.73 -6.15
N LEU A 48 17.08 6.28 -6.75
CA LEU A 48 18.04 5.28 -6.21
C LEU A 48 17.51 3.93 -5.68
N LEU A 49 16.26 3.53 -5.97
CA LEU A 49 15.63 2.28 -5.50
C LEU A 49 15.23 1.36 -6.66
N ASP A 50 16.16 1.16 -7.59
CA ASP A 50 16.01 0.24 -8.74
C ASP A 50 15.79 -1.24 -8.32
N ASP A 51 15.97 -1.55 -7.02
CA ASP A 51 15.87 -2.90 -6.45
C ASP A 51 14.58 -3.15 -5.61
N SER A 52 13.55 -2.30 -5.69
CA SER A 52 12.27 -2.66 -5.04
C SER A 52 11.59 -3.81 -5.79
N MET A 53 11.83 -5.04 -5.33
CA MET A 53 11.21 -6.28 -5.86
C MET A 53 9.68 -6.32 -5.70
N ILE A 54 9.08 -5.33 -5.03
CA ILE A 54 7.65 -5.26 -4.76
C ILE A 54 6.98 -4.35 -5.78
N LYS A 55 5.94 -4.85 -6.45
CA LYS A 55 5.20 -4.05 -7.43
C LYS A 55 4.55 -2.84 -6.72
N PRO A 56 4.54 -1.63 -7.30
CA PRO A 56 3.99 -0.42 -6.67
C PRO A 56 2.56 -0.56 -6.14
N VAL A 57 1.72 -1.37 -6.80
CA VAL A 57 0.35 -1.67 -6.36
C VAL A 57 0.33 -2.49 -5.07
N GLN A 58 1.21 -3.48 -4.94
CA GLN A 58 1.32 -4.31 -3.74
C GLN A 58 1.80 -3.46 -2.56
N ARG A 59 2.80 -2.62 -2.79
CA ARG A 59 3.30 -1.64 -1.81
C ARG A 59 2.21 -0.68 -1.35
N ALA A 60 1.42 -0.13 -2.29
CA ALA A 60 0.31 0.75 -1.97
C ALA A 60 -0.75 0.07 -1.08
N ILE A 61 -1.08 -1.20 -1.33
CA ILE A 61 -2.05 -1.96 -0.50
C ILE A 61 -1.51 -2.14 0.92
N VAL A 62 -0.22 -2.50 1.07
CA VAL A 62 0.40 -2.67 2.39
C VAL A 62 0.39 -1.35 3.16
N GLU A 63 0.90 -0.28 2.57
CA GLU A 63 0.99 1.03 3.22
C GLU A 63 -0.39 1.58 3.62
N LEU A 64 -1.38 1.51 2.72
CA LEU A 64 -2.73 1.98 3.02
C LEU A 64 -3.41 1.13 4.11
N SER A 65 -3.12 -0.18 4.15
CA SER A 65 -3.60 -1.06 5.21
C SER A 65 -2.96 -0.70 6.55
N ASP A 66 -1.65 -0.46 6.58
CA ASP A 66 -0.94 -0.09 7.81
C ASP A 66 -1.44 1.28 8.34
N GLU A 67 -1.73 2.23 7.45
CA GLU A 67 -2.33 3.53 7.79
C GLU A 67 -3.75 3.40 8.36
N GLN A 68 -4.54 2.45 7.85
CA GLN A 68 -5.89 2.18 8.36
C GLN A 68 -5.84 1.66 9.80
N ASP A 69 -4.84 0.85 10.13
CA ASP A 69 -4.68 0.23 11.44
C ASP A 69 -3.94 1.14 12.45
N GLN A 70 -3.45 2.30 12.01
CA GLN A 70 -2.86 3.30 12.91
C GLN A 70 -3.96 3.97 13.76
N PRO A 71 -3.79 4.04 15.09
CA PRO A 71 -4.70 4.79 15.93
C PRO A 71 -4.66 6.26 15.52
N ALA A 72 -5.83 6.90 15.46
CA ALA A 72 -5.90 8.34 15.27
C ALA A 72 -5.05 9.00 16.37
N LEU A 73 -4.01 9.73 15.97
CA LEU A 73 -3.25 10.57 16.90
C LEU A 73 -4.25 11.52 17.54
N LEU A 74 -4.55 11.30 18.83
CA LEU A 74 -5.44 12.18 19.58
C LEU A 74 -4.81 13.57 19.60
N PRO A 75 -5.53 14.64 19.22
CA PRO A 75 -5.12 15.98 19.60
C PRO A 75 -5.24 16.07 21.13
N GLY A 76 -4.12 16.35 21.79
CA GLY A 76 -4.10 16.73 23.22
C GLY A 76 -4.74 18.09 23.46
#